data_AF-R8XZW6-F1
#
_entry.id   AF-R8XZW6-F1
#
_cell.length_a   1.000
_cell.length_b   1.000
_cell.length_c   1.000
_cell.angle_alpha   90.00
_cell.angle_beta   90.00
_cell.angle_gamma   90.00
#
_symmetry.space_group_name_H-M   'P 1'
#
loop_
_entity.id
_entity.type
_entity.pdbx_description
1 polymer ?
#
loop_
_entity_poly.entity_id
_entity_poly.type
_entity_poly.pdbx_seq_one_letter_code
_entity_poly.pdbx_strand_id
1 'polypeptide(L)'
;MASKNFLSMLARKSKENKGNIAICSILFIIPLFVFPTYPKNEWQYELYQYITQTMHVTVGTKGPLPFFTILYSLYITLVMFFVGCVICYFFVKKYGVNKYYQEEIYKIFFKAEFESSKKYPWLEKPLIKKTLVSSLFALCFIIGIFHFIEDDITQQRPRRRGGLIVLGYNYRAGVMIWEIIITAFSIFPIFYFGLLFLYIINYFFRGFGTGKVAIPIKVPNKKQKRSRKI
;
A
#
# COMPACT_ATOMS: atom_id res chain seq x y z
N MET A 1 -25.93 31.34 -13.89
CA MET A 1 -25.71 30.11 -13.08
C MET A 1 -24.41 29.37 -13.39
N ALA A 2 -23.84 29.43 -14.59
CA ALA A 2 -22.62 28.67 -14.97
C ALA A 2 -21.33 29.06 -14.21
N SER A 3 -21.13 30.34 -13.84
CA SER A 3 -19.89 30.81 -13.17
C SER A 3 -19.72 30.26 -11.73
N LYS A 4 -20.81 30.05 -10.98
CA LYS A 4 -20.78 29.46 -9.63
C LYS A 4 -20.33 27.98 -9.66
N ASN A 5 -20.65 27.25 -10.73
CA ASN A 5 -20.20 25.87 -10.92
C ASN A 5 -18.71 25.79 -11.32
N PHE A 6 -18.20 26.78 -12.06
CA PHE A 6 -16.79 26.82 -12.45
C PHE A 6 -15.87 27.19 -11.27
N LEU A 7 -16.23 28.19 -10.48
CA LEU A 7 -15.48 28.61 -9.29
C LEU A 7 -15.44 27.53 -8.19
N SER A 8 -16.57 26.83 -7.97
CA SER A 8 -16.62 25.72 -7.00
C SER A 8 -15.81 24.50 -7.47
N MET A 9 -15.77 24.24 -8.78
CA MET A 9 -14.94 23.19 -9.38
C MET A 9 -13.44 23.51 -9.27
N LEU A 10 -13.04 24.76 -9.51
CA LEU A 10 -11.66 25.22 -9.32
C LEU A 10 -11.24 25.21 -7.85
N ALA A 11 -12.11 25.64 -6.92
CA ALA A 11 -11.83 25.60 -5.49
C ALA A 11 -11.66 24.15 -4.98
N ARG A 12 -12.49 23.23 -5.48
CA ARG A 12 -12.39 21.80 -5.16
C ARG A 12 -11.12 21.18 -5.74
N LYS A 13 -10.78 21.50 -7.00
CA LYS A 13 -9.53 21.06 -7.66
C LYS A 13 -8.28 21.64 -7.00
N SER A 14 -8.36 22.88 -6.51
CA SER A 14 -7.31 23.53 -5.71
C SER A 14 -7.11 22.86 -4.34
N LYS A 15 -8.19 22.53 -3.63
CA LYS A 15 -8.14 21.84 -2.33
C LYS A 15 -7.62 20.41 -2.46
N GLU A 16 -7.96 19.73 -3.54
CA GLU A 16 -7.46 18.40 -3.90
C GLU A 16 -5.95 18.45 -4.28
N ASN A 17 -5.53 19.46 -5.05
CA ASN A 17 -4.12 19.67 -5.38
C ASN A 17 -3.25 19.98 -4.16
N LYS A 18 -3.75 20.73 -3.17
CA LYS A 18 -3.00 21.02 -1.93
C LYS A 18 -2.59 19.75 -1.17
N GLY A 19 -3.48 18.75 -1.13
CA GLY A 19 -3.19 17.45 -0.52
C GLY A 19 -2.11 16.69 -1.27
N ASN A 20 -2.24 16.61 -2.61
CA ASN A 20 -1.24 15.95 -3.46
C ASN A 20 0.13 16.62 -3.36
N ILE A 21 0.19 17.96 -3.32
CA ILE A 21 1.43 18.71 -3.15
C ILE A 21 2.07 18.42 -1.78
N ALA A 22 1.29 18.37 -0.70
CA ALA A 22 1.81 18.04 0.63
C ALA A 22 2.38 16.61 0.68
N ILE A 23 1.67 15.64 0.10
CA ILE A 23 2.15 14.25 -0.01
C ILE A 23 3.43 14.19 -0.83
N CYS A 24 3.49 14.84 -2.00
CA CYS A 24 4.72 14.91 -2.79
C CYS A 24 5.86 15.59 -2.04
N SER A 25 5.55 16.61 -1.22
CA SER A 25 6.56 17.33 -0.43
C SER A 25 7.19 16.44 0.63
N ILE A 26 6.36 15.66 1.33
CA ILE A 26 6.79 14.68 2.32
C ILE A 26 7.56 13.55 1.62
N LEU A 27 6.98 12.91 0.62
CA LEU A 27 7.57 11.71 0.01
C LEU A 27 8.86 12.00 -0.75
N PHE A 28 8.93 13.11 -1.50
CA PHE A 28 10.01 13.34 -2.46
C PHE A 28 10.84 14.59 -2.19
N ILE A 29 10.22 15.70 -1.80
CA ILE A 29 10.95 16.98 -1.68
C ILE A 29 11.82 17.00 -0.43
N ILE A 30 11.28 16.67 0.75
CA ILE A 30 12.04 16.71 2.02
C ILE A 30 13.32 15.85 1.93
N PRO A 31 13.26 14.58 1.51
CA PRO A 31 14.47 13.75 1.49
C PRO A 31 15.51 14.22 0.46
N LEU A 32 15.08 14.75 -0.69
CA LEU A 32 16.00 15.26 -1.72
C LEU A 32 16.91 16.40 -1.21
N PHE A 33 16.36 17.29 -0.38
CA PHE A 33 17.08 18.46 0.12
C PHE A 33 17.77 18.20 1.45
N VAL A 34 17.20 17.34 2.30
CA VAL A 34 17.68 17.14 3.67
C VAL A 34 18.68 15.99 3.78
N PHE A 35 18.53 14.92 3.01
CA PHE A 35 19.34 13.73 3.21
C PHE A 35 20.66 13.80 2.42
N PRO A 36 21.81 13.74 3.11
CA PRO A 36 23.09 13.75 2.45
C PRO A 36 23.37 12.39 1.81
N THR A 37 24.15 12.43 0.74
CA THR A 37 24.66 11.23 0.05
C THR A 37 25.74 10.53 0.87
N TYR A 38 26.56 11.28 1.59
CA TYR A 38 27.62 10.75 2.45
C TYR A 38 27.49 11.34 3.85
N PRO A 39 27.87 10.61 4.91
CA PRO A 39 27.97 11.18 6.24
C PRO A 39 28.97 12.34 6.22
N LYS A 40 28.53 13.52 6.64
CA LYS A 40 29.32 14.76 6.67
C LYS A 40 29.91 15.05 8.04
N ASN A 41 29.25 14.57 9.09
CA ASN A 41 29.59 14.86 10.48
C ASN A 41 29.67 13.56 11.29
N GLU A 42 30.28 13.64 12.47
CA GLU A 42 30.56 12.50 13.35
C GLU A 42 29.30 11.67 13.68
N TRP A 43 28.20 12.29 14.09
CA TRP A 43 26.95 11.58 14.37
C TRP A 43 26.37 10.84 13.14
N GLN A 44 26.59 11.35 11.92
CA GLN A 44 26.12 10.70 10.69
C GLN A 44 26.96 9.46 10.39
N TYR A 45 28.26 9.54 10.70
CA TYR A 45 29.18 8.43 10.57
C TYR A 45 28.88 7.34 11.62
N GLU A 46 28.60 7.72 12.87
CA GLU A 46 28.16 6.78 13.92
C GLU A 46 26.86 6.09 13.53
N LEU A 47 25.88 6.83 13.01
CA LEU A 47 24.63 6.26 12.52
C LEU A 47 24.88 5.27 11.37
N TYR A 48 25.75 5.64 10.42
CA TYR A 48 26.15 4.74 9.34
C TYR A 48 26.81 3.46 9.86
N GLN A 49 27.73 3.57 10.82
CA GLN A 49 28.40 2.42 11.46
C GLN A 49 27.41 1.55 12.22
N TYR A 50 26.50 2.13 13.00
CA TYR A 50 25.47 1.39 13.73
C TYR A 50 24.58 0.57 12.78
N ILE A 51 24.13 1.18 11.68
CA ILE A 51 23.25 0.50 10.73
C ILE A 51 23.98 -0.64 10.01
N THR A 52 25.23 -0.40 9.60
CA THR A 52 26.01 -1.40 8.88
C THR A 52 26.49 -2.54 9.77
N GLN A 53 26.99 -2.22 10.96
CA GLN A 53 27.59 -3.20 11.87
C GLN A 53 26.58 -3.89 12.78
N THR A 54 25.59 -3.16 13.31
CA THR A 54 24.62 -3.71 14.26
C THR A 54 23.40 -4.28 13.55
N MET A 55 22.82 -3.56 12.58
CA MET A 55 21.65 -4.04 11.84
C MET A 55 22.01 -4.94 10.64
N HIS A 56 23.30 -5.15 10.38
CA HIS A 56 23.81 -6.00 9.28
C HIS A 56 23.27 -5.61 7.89
N VAL A 57 22.80 -4.37 7.76
CA VAL A 57 22.35 -3.82 6.47
C VAL A 57 23.60 -3.46 5.70
N THR A 58 24.04 -4.35 4.82
CA THR A 58 25.21 -4.09 3.97
C THR A 58 24.83 -3.08 2.91
N VAL A 59 25.63 -2.03 2.77
CA VAL A 59 25.33 -0.91 1.86
C VAL A 59 26.26 -0.98 0.66
N GLY A 60 25.67 -0.80 -0.53
CA GLY A 60 26.35 -1.02 -1.80
C GLY A 60 27.69 -0.29 -1.91
N THR A 61 28.68 -0.96 -2.49
CA THR A 61 30.08 -0.50 -2.52
C THR A 61 30.40 0.50 -3.64
N LYS A 62 29.39 1.06 -4.33
CA LYS A 62 29.60 1.97 -5.46
C LYS A 62 29.03 3.36 -5.19
N GLY A 63 29.90 4.26 -4.74
CA GLY A 63 29.66 5.70 -4.70
C GLY A 63 28.85 6.19 -3.50
N PRO A 64 28.53 7.49 -3.45
CA PRO A 64 27.98 8.16 -2.27
C PRO A 64 26.45 8.03 -2.16
N LEU A 65 25.79 7.02 -2.74
CA LEU A 65 24.34 6.82 -2.58
C LEU A 65 23.88 5.93 -1.40
N PRO A 66 24.68 4.97 -0.91
CA PRO A 66 24.40 4.10 0.24
C PRO A 66 23.73 4.76 1.45
N PHE A 67 24.30 5.85 1.95
CA PHE A 67 23.81 6.51 3.15
C PHE A 67 22.46 7.20 2.90
N PHE A 68 22.27 7.79 1.72
CA PHE A 68 20.98 8.34 1.29
C PHE A 68 19.91 7.24 1.23
N THR A 69 20.23 6.07 0.66
CA THR A 69 19.30 4.93 0.56
C THR A 69 18.81 4.49 1.93
N ILE A 70 19.70 4.32 2.90
CA ILE A 70 19.35 3.94 4.26
C ILE A 70 18.43 4.98 4.91
N LEU A 71 18.82 6.25 4.89
CA LEU A 71 18.04 7.32 5.50
C LEU A 71 16.65 7.42 4.86
N TYR A 72 16.61 7.31 3.53
CA TYR A 72 15.37 7.32 2.78
C TYR A 72 14.49 6.12 3.10
N SER A 73 15.06 4.92 3.18
CA SER A 73 14.33 3.68 3.50
C SER A 73 13.69 3.74 4.89
N LEU A 74 14.44 4.20 5.90
CA LEU A 74 13.91 4.44 7.25
C LEU A 74 12.79 5.49 7.25
N TYR A 75 13.04 6.62 6.58
CA TYR A 75 12.09 7.70 6.48
C TYR A 75 10.78 7.26 5.83
N ILE A 76 10.85 6.65 4.64
CA ILE A 76 9.67 6.26 3.89
C ILE A 76 8.90 5.15 4.61
N THR A 77 9.60 4.23 5.29
CA THR A 77 8.98 3.19 6.12
C THR A 77 8.14 3.81 7.23
N LEU A 78 8.70 4.77 7.98
CA LEU A 78 7.96 5.48 9.04
C LEU A 78 6.77 6.25 8.47
N VAL A 79 6.99 7.04 7.41
CA VAL A 79 5.92 7.84 6.77
C VAL A 79 4.78 6.94 6.29
N MET A 80 5.09 5.87 5.55
CA MET A 80 4.09 4.96 4.99
C MET A 80 3.36 4.18 6.09
N PHE A 81 4.05 3.80 7.16
CA PHE A 81 3.41 3.20 8.34
C PHE A 81 2.41 4.16 8.97
N PHE A 82 2.80 5.41 9.26
CA PHE A 82 1.90 6.41 9.83
C PHE A 82 0.71 6.72 8.90
N VAL A 83 0.95 6.85 7.59
CA VAL A 83 -0.12 7.04 6.60
C VAL A 83 -1.10 5.87 6.64
N GLY A 84 -0.60 4.63 6.68
CA GLY A 84 -1.43 3.45 6.82
C GLY A 84 -2.24 3.44 8.13
N CYS A 85 -1.61 3.76 9.26
CA CYS A 85 -2.30 3.91 10.55
C CYS A 85 -3.40 4.96 10.50
N VAL A 86 -3.14 6.13 9.89
CA VAL A 86 -4.12 7.22 9.73
C VAL A 86 -5.29 6.78 8.87
N ILE A 87 -5.03 6.12 7.73
CA ILE A 87 -6.08 5.59 6.85
C ILE A 87 -6.94 4.58 7.60
N CYS A 88 -6.31 3.61 8.29
CA CYS A 88 -7.02 2.61 9.08
C CYS A 88 -7.82 3.24 10.22
N TYR A 89 -7.26 4.21 10.94
CA TYR A 89 -7.94 4.94 12.00
C TYR A 89 -9.19 5.65 11.48
N PHE A 90 -9.09 6.41 10.39
CA PHE A 90 -10.25 7.08 9.81
C PHE A 90 -11.29 6.10 9.28
N PHE A 91 -10.84 4.97 8.70
CA PHE A 91 -11.74 3.91 8.25
C PHE A 91 -12.52 3.30 9.42
N VAL A 92 -11.84 2.87 10.48
CA VAL A 92 -12.47 2.29 11.68
C VAL A 92 -13.33 3.33 12.41
N LYS A 93 -12.88 4.58 12.51
CA LYS A 93 -13.68 5.66 13.11
C LYS A 93 -14.98 5.91 12.34
N LYS A 94 -14.94 5.84 11.02
CA LYS A 94 -16.11 6.08 10.16
C LYS A 94 -17.12 4.95 10.18
N TYR A 95 -16.65 3.70 10.14
CA TYR A 95 -17.52 2.52 9.99
C TYR A 95 -17.69 1.69 11.27
N GLY A 96 -16.95 2.02 12.34
CA GLY A 96 -16.85 1.22 13.55
C GLY A 96 -16.20 -0.14 13.28
N VAL A 97 -16.50 -1.10 14.15
CA VAL A 97 -16.17 -2.53 13.97
C VAL A 97 -17.46 -3.36 14.03
N ASN A 98 -18.57 -2.79 13.57
CA ASN A 98 -19.90 -3.39 13.69
C ASN A 98 -20.42 -3.87 12.30
N LYS A 99 -21.73 -4.04 12.16
CA LYS A 99 -22.36 -4.46 10.89
C LYS A 99 -21.98 -3.55 9.70
N TYR A 100 -21.86 -2.23 9.91
CA TYR A 100 -21.49 -1.30 8.83
C TYR A 100 -20.07 -1.53 8.32
N TYR A 101 -19.12 -1.82 9.22
CA TYR A 101 -17.78 -2.26 8.85
C TYR A 101 -17.82 -3.53 7.98
N GLN A 102 -18.59 -4.54 8.39
CA GLN A 102 -18.71 -5.79 7.62
C GLN A 102 -19.26 -5.56 6.23
N GLU A 103 -20.29 -4.72 6.10
CA GLU A 103 -20.89 -4.38 4.81
C GLU A 103 -19.91 -3.64 3.90
N GLU A 104 -19.12 -2.72 4.46
CA GLU A 104 -18.17 -1.94 3.67
C GLU A 104 -16.96 -2.78 3.23
N ILE A 105 -16.39 -3.57 4.12
CA ILE A 105 -15.36 -4.57 3.77
C ILE A 105 -15.91 -5.54 2.72
N TYR A 106 -17.16 -6.00 2.85
CA TYR A 106 -17.78 -6.86 1.86
C TYR A 106 -17.89 -6.16 0.49
N LYS A 107 -18.32 -4.88 0.44
CA LYS A 107 -18.38 -4.12 -0.81
C LYS A 107 -17.01 -3.97 -1.46
N ILE A 108 -16.01 -3.55 -0.69
CA ILE A 108 -14.66 -3.25 -1.17
C ILE A 108 -13.97 -4.52 -1.66
N PHE A 109 -14.02 -5.61 -0.88
CA PHE A 109 -13.20 -6.79 -1.16
C PHE A 109 -13.92 -7.92 -1.89
N PHE A 110 -15.25 -7.99 -1.81
CA PHE A 110 -16.01 -9.12 -2.35
C PHE A 110 -16.98 -8.73 -3.47
N LYS A 111 -17.54 -7.51 -3.43
CA LYS A 111 -18.52 -7.04 -4.42
C LYS A 111 -17.92 -6.22 -5.57
N ALA A 112 -16.63 -5.84 -5.50
CA ALA A 112 -15.98 -5.14 -6.60
C ALA A 112 -16.09 -5.95 -7.91
N GLU A 113 -16.65 -5.36 -8.96
CA GLU A 113 -16.75 -5.99 -10.27
C GLU A 113 -15.38 -5.94 -10.95
N PHE A 114 -14.89 -7.10 -11.40
CA PHE A 114 -13.70 -7.15 -12.24
C PHE A 114 -14.15 -7.05 -13.68
N GLU A 115 -13.57 -6.16 -14.47
CA GLU A 115 -13.95 -6.04 -15.88
C GLU A 115 -13.76 -7.37 -16.64
N SER A 116 -12.72 -8.13 -16.27
CA SER A 116 -12.46 -9.47 -16.78
C SER A 116 -13.55 -10.50 -16.45
N SER A 117 -14.42 -10.24 -15.47
CA SER A 117 -15.50 -11.14 -15.11
C SER A 117 -16.60 -11.22 -16.19
N LYS A 118 -16.69 -10.20 -17.05
CA LYS A 118 -17.53 -10.22 -18.26
C LYS A 118 -17.12 -11.36 -19.20
N LYS A 119 -15.81 -11.62 -19.31
CA LYS A 119 -15.24 -12.71 -20.12
C LYS A 119 -15.17 -14.03 -19.36
N TYR A 120 -14.95 -13.97 -18.04
CA TYR A 120 -14.80 -15.15 -17.19
C TYR A 120 -15.77 -15.10 -15.99
N PRO A 121 -17.01 -15.61 -16.12
CA PRO A 121 -18.05 -15.49 -15.10
C PRO A 121 -17.69 -16.16 -13.76
N TRP A 122 -16.77 -17.12 -13.75
CA TRP A 122 -16.30 -17.75 -12.53
C TRP A 122 -15.52 -16.77 -11.63
N LEU A 123 -14.94 -15.70 -12.19
CA LEU A 123 -14.33 -14.62 -11.42
C LEU A 123 -15.35 -13.84 -10.59
N GLU A 124 -16.66 -13.88 -10.89
CA GLU A 124 -17.68 -13.24 -10.06
C GLU A 124 -17.89 -13.90 -8.69
N LYS A 125 -17.38 -15.13 -8.49
CA LYS A 125 -17.52 -15.82 -7.21
C LYS A 125 -16.75 -15.05 -6.11
N PRO A 126 -17.40 -14.60 -5.02
CA PRO A 126 -16.78 -13.76 -4.00
C PRO A 126 -15.51 -14.36 -3.37
N LEU A 127 -15.50 -15.67 -3.14
CA LEU A 127 -14.33 -16.38 -2.61
C LEU A 127 -13.13 -16.34 -3.56
N ILE A 128 -13.38 -16.47 -4.87
CA ILE A 128 -12.31 -16.46 -5.87
C ILE A 128 -11.68 -15.06 -5.97
N LYS A 129 -12.50 -14.01 -6.03
CA LYS A 129 -12.02 -12.62 -6.01
C LYS A 129 -11.16 -12.35 -4.78
N LYS A 130 -11.68 -12.74 -3.60
CA LYS A 130 -10.96 -12.56 -2.34
C LYS A 130 -9.62 -13.28 -2.37
N THR A 131 -9.59 -14.56 -2.75
CA THR A 131 -8.34 -15.32 -2.82
C THR A 131 -7.35 -14.66 -3.77
N LEU A 132 -7.76 -14.22 -4.95
CA LEU A 132 -6.86 -13.53 -5.89
C LEU A 132 -6.29 -12.23 -5.32
N VAL A 133 -7.14 -11.38 -4.73
CA VAL A 133 -6.69 -10.11 -4.13
C VAL A 133 -5.79 -10.38 -2.91
N SER A 134 -6.18 -11.27 -2.00
CA SER A 134 -5.35 -11.65 -0.86
C SER A 134 -4.03 -12.28 -1.29
N SER A 135 -4.02 -13.13 -2.31
CA SER A 135 -2.80 -13.72 -2.87
C SER A 135 -1.88 -12.66 -3.48
N LEU A 136 -2.43 -11.63 -4.15
CA LEU A 136 -1.64 -10.51 -4.65
C LEU A 136 -0.98 -9.73 -3.50
N PHE A 137 -1.75 -9.37 -2.46
CA PHE A 137 -1.19 -8.69 -1.28
C PHE A 137 -0.17 -9.57 -0.54
N ALA A 138 -0.40 -10.88 -0.43
CA ALA A 138 0.56 -11.83 0.13
C ALA A 138 1.84 -11.90 -0.70
N LEU A 139 1.72 -11.95 -2.04
CA LEU A 139 2.88 -11.94 -2.94
C LEU A 139 3.68 -10.65 -2.79
N CYS A 140 3.02 -9.48 -2.76
CA CYS A 140 3.67 -8.20 -2.48
C CYS A 140 4.41 -8.22 -1.15
N PHE A 141 3.78 -8.75 -0.09
CA PHE A 141 4.39 -8.85 1.23
C PHE A 141 5.63 -9.74 1.22
N ILE A 142 5.54 -10.92 0.57
CA ILE A 142 6.65 -11.85 0.41
C ILE A 142 7.80 -11.20 -0.38
N ILE A 143 7.50 -10.46 -1.46
CA ILE A 143 8.50 -9.70 -2.22
C ILE A 143 9.19 -8.66 -1.32
N GLY A 144 8.42 -7.94 -0.49
CA GLY A 144 8.97 -6.99 0.47
C GLY A 144 9.88 -7.65 1.51
N ILE A 145 9.50 -8.83 2.02
CA ILE A 145 10.33 -9.62 2.95
C ILE A 145 11.60 -10.12 2.26
N PHE A 146 11.51 -10.70 1.06
CA PHE A 146 12.69 -11.15 0.32
C PHE A 146 13.64 -10.02 0.00
N HIS A 147 13.12 -8.82 -0.31
CA HIS A 147 13.95 -7.64 -0.47
C HIS A 147 14.80 -7.37 0.78
N PHE A 148 14.19 -7.44 1.97
CA PHE A 148 14.87 -7.20 3.24
C PHE A 148 15.83 -8.33 3.67
N ILE A 149 15.51 -9.59 3.35
CA ILE A 149 16.34 -10.75 3.70
C ILE A 149 17.54 -10.89 2.76
N GLU A 150 17.37 -10.58 1.48
CA GLU A 150 18.43 -10.68 0.47
C GLU A 150 19.31 -9.42 0.39
N ASP A 151 19.37 -8.62 1.45
CA ASP A 151 20.10 -7.34 1.53
C ASP A 151 21.62 -7.52 1.66
N ASP A 152 22.18 -8.13 0.62
CA ASP A 152 23.42 -7.65 0.05
C ASP A 152 23.09 -6.55 -0.96
N ILE A 153 23.11 -5.29 -0.53
CA ILE A 153 23.05 -4.13 -1.46
C ILE A 153 24.38 -4.01 -2.23
N THR A 154 25.39 -4.85 -1.91
CA THR A 154 26.62 -4.93 -2.68
C THR A 154 26.37 -5.37 -4.12
N GLN A 155 26.50 -4.41 -5.04
CA GLN A 155 26.64 -4.65 -6.48
C GLN A 155 27.92 -5.47 -6.84
N GLN A 156 28.68 -5.99 -5.86
CA GLN A 156 29.91 -6.75 -6.08
C GLN A 156 29.67 -8.20 -6.53
N ARG A 157 28.47 -8.75 -6.30
CA ARG A 157 28.07 -10.02 -6.92
C ARG A 157 26.91 -9.79 -7.88
N PRO A 158 27.01 -10.16 -9.16
CA PRO A 158 25.87 -10.17 -10.06
C PRO A 158 24.97 -11.34 -9.68
N ARG A 159 24.27 -11.25 -8.56
CA ARG A 159 23.03 -12.01 -8.38
C ARG A 159 21.97 -11.40 -9.29
N ARG A 160 21.03 -12.22 -9.74
CA ARG A 160 19.97 -11.93 -10.73
C ARG A 160 18.98 -10.84 -10.27
N ARG A 161 19.42 -9.68 -9.75
CA ARG A 161 18.59 -8.49 -9.60
C ARG A 161 18.36 -7.91 -11.01
N GLY A 162 17.11 -7.61 -11.35
CA GLY A 162 16.77 -7.10 -12.68
C GLY A 162 17.51 -5.80 -13.00
N GLY A 163 17.98 -5.64 -14.24
CA GLY A 163 18.83 -4.49 -14.65
C GLY A 163 18.21 -3.12 -14.36
N LEU A 164 16.88 -3.01 -14.34
CA LEU A 164 16.17 -1.76 -13.99
C LEU A 164 16.31 -1.37 -12.51
N ILE A 165 16.38 -2.36 -11.61
CA ILE A 165 16.62 -2.12 -10.18
C ILE A 165 18.05 -1.61 -10.02
N VAL A 166 19.02 -2.30 -10.63
CA VAL A 166 20.44 -1.90 -10.59
C VAL A 166 20.63 -0.47 -11.14
N LEU A 167 19.99 -0.13 -12.26
CA LEU A 167 20.01 1.22 -12.82
C LEU A 167 19.35 2.24 -11.89
N GLY A 168 18.21 1.92 -11.28
CA GLY A 168 17.51 2.82 -10.37
C GLY A 168 18.32 3.15 -9.11
N TYR A 169 19.01 2.17 -8.53
CA TYR A 169 19.87 2.36 -7.37
C TYR A 169 21.20 3.07 -7.68
N ASN A 170 21.43 3.52 -8.92
CA ASN A 170 22.54 4.41 -9.27
C ASN A 170 22.17 5.91 -9.19
N TYR A 171 20.88 6.25 -9.04
CA TYR A 171 20.40 7.63 -9.00
C TYR A 171 19.50 7.86 -7.78
N ARG A 172 19.61 9.01 -7.11
CA ARG A 172 18.74 9.37 -5.96
C ARG A 172 17.25 9.20 -6.29
N ALA A 173 16.83 9.67 -7.45
CA ALA A 173 15.43 9.54 -7.90
C ALA A 173 15.01 8.07 -8.06
N GLY A 174 15.88 7.22 -8.58
CA GLY A 174 15.61 5.79 -8.73
C GLY A 174 15.56 5.08 -7.38
N VAL A 175 16.44 5.41 -6.44
CA VAL A 175 16.36 4.94 -5.04
C VAL A 175 15.01 5.31 -4.45
N MET A 176 14.60 6.58 -4.55
CA MET A 176 13.33 7.01 -3.98
C MET A 176 12.12 6.26 -4.54
N ILE A 177 12.10 6.01 -5.85
CA ILE A 177 11.04 5.26 -6.52
C ILE A 177 11.01 3.81 -6.03
N TRP A 178 12.15 3.13 -6.04
CA TRP A 178 12.22 1.71 -5.66
C TRP A 178 11.90 1.51 -4.18
N GLU A 179 12.44 2.34 -3.31
CA GLU A 179 12.14 2.30 -1.87
C GLU A 179 10.65 2.55 -1.61
N ILE A 180 10.01 3.54 -2.27
CA ILE A 180 8.54 3.72 -2.14
C ILE A 180 7.78 2.46 -2.55
N ILE A 181 8.12 1.85 -3.68
CA ILE A 181 7.42 0.66 -4.20
C ILE A 181 7.58 -0.51 -3.22
N ILE A 182 8.81 -0.78 -2.77
CA ILE A 182 9.11 -1.87 -1.85
C ILE A 182 8.47 -1.63 -0.48
N THR A 183 8.54 -0.41 0.04
CA THR A 183 7.88 -0.03 1.30
C THR A 183 6.37 -0.16 1.19
N ALA A 184 5.75 0.26 0.07
CA ALA A 184 4.33 0.05 -0.16
C ALA A 184 3.97 -1.45 -0.18
N PHE A 185 4.81 -2.27 -0.81
CA PHE A 185 4.64 -3.73 -0.89
C PHE A 185 4.85 -4.44 0.44
N SER A 186 5.64 -3.90 1.37
CA SER A 186 5.84 -4.48 2.71
C SER A 186 4.80 -3.99 3.70
N ILE A 187 4.43 -2.71 3.67
CA ILE A 187 3.59 -2.09 4.70
C ILE A 187 2.09 -2.25 4.42
N PHE A 188 1.62 -1.95 3.20
CA PHE A 188 0.17 -1.98 2.94
C PHE A 188 -0.47 -3.36 3.08
N PRO A 189 0.21 -4.49 2.77
CA PRO A 189 -0.35 -5.80 3.07
C PRO A 189 -0.64 -6.01 4.56
N ILE A 190 0.18 -5.47 5.47
CA ILE A 190 -0.06 -5.57 6.92
C ILE A 190 -1.42 -4.95 7.28
N PHE A 191 -1.69 -3.76 6.76
CA PHE A 191 -2.98 -3.07 6.98
C PHE A 191 -4.14 -3.79 6.30
N TYR A 192 -3.95 -4.29 5.07
CA TYR A 192 -4.94 -5.10 4.36
C TYR A 192 -5.34 -6.33 5.18
N PHE A 193 -4.35 -7.12 5.61
CA PHE A 193 -4.59 -8.34 6.39
C PHE A 193 -5.12 -8.03 7.78
N GLY A 194 -4.70 -6.93 8.41
CA GLY A 194 -5.25 -6.47 9.69
C GLY A 194 -6.75 -6.16 9.60
N LEU A 195 -7.19 -5.39 8.60
CA LEU A 195 -8.61 -5.12 8.37
C LEU A 195 -9.37 -6.40 8.01
N LEU A 196 -8.78 -7.26 7.19
CA LEU A 196 -9.40 -8.54 6.83
C LEU A 196 -9.54 -9.47 8.04
N PHE A 197 -8.55 -9.50 8.93
CA PHE A 197 -8.56 -10.25 10.17
C PHE A 197 -9.67 -9.76 11.11
N LEU A 198 -9.81 -8.44 11.27
CA LEU A 198 -10.92 -7.85 12.02
C LEU A 198 -12.29 -8.23 11.43
N TYR A 199 -12.40 -8.28 10.10
CA TYR A 199 -13.63 -8.75 9.44
C TYR A 199 -13.92 -10.23 9.74
N ILE A 200 -12.92 -11.09 9.64
CA ILE A 200 -13.03 -12.52 9.92
C ILE A 200 -13.42 -12.74 11.38
N ILE A 201 -12.74 -12.11 12.33
CA ILE A 201 -13.08 -12.22 13.76
C ILE A 201 -14.52 -11.80 14.00
N ASN A 202 -14.91 -10.65 13.47
CA ASN A 202 -16.26 -10.13 13.63
C ASN A 202 -17.31 -11.03 12.95
N TYR A 203 -16.94 -11.74 11.88
CA TYR A 203 -17.82 -12.70 11.22
C TYR A 203 -18.01 -13.98 12.04
N PHE A 204 -16.92 -14.55 12.56
CA PHE A 204 -16.94 -15.84 13.28
C PHE A 204 -17.34 -15.73 14.76
N PHE A 205 -16.87 -14.69 15.46
CA PHE A 205 -17.03 -14.55 16.92
C PHE A 205 -18.16 -13.59 17.33
N ARG A 206 -19.18 -13.37 16.49
CA ARG A 206 -20.25 -12.37 16.72
C ARG A 206 -20.76 -12.33 18.17
N GLY A 207 -20.34 -11.29 18.90
CA GLY A 207 -20.72 -11.01 20.28
C GLY A 207 -20.47 -9.58 20.78
N PHE A 208 -20.08 -8.62 19.93
CA PHE A 208 -19.92 -7.20 20.34
C PHE A 208 -20.80 -6.21 19.57
N GLY A 209 -21.72 -6.68 18.72
CA GLY A 209 -22.65 -5.77 18.03
C GLY A 209 -23.70 -6.53 17.24
N THR A 210 -24.90 -6.58 17.82
CA THR A 210 -26.15 -7.04 17.20
C THR A 210 -26.28 -6.57 15.74
N GLY A 211 -26.25 -7.50 14.80
CA GLY A 211 -26.48 -7.18 13.40
C GLY A 211 -26.40 -8.40 12.52
N LYS A 212 -27.54 -9.07 12.30
CA LYS A 212 -27.70 -10.01 11.17
C LYS A 212 -27.34 -9.26 9.88
N VAL A 213 -26.16 -9.50 9.32
CA VAL A 213 -25.90 -9.25 7.90
C VAL A 213 -26.61 -10.38 7.16
N ALA A 214 -27.85 -10.13 6.76
CA ALA A 214 -28.39 -10.83 5.61
C ALA A 214 -27.57 -10.32 4.42
N ILE A 215 -26.58 -11.10 3.98
CA ILE A 215 -25.94 -10.86 2.69
C ILE A 215 -27.10 -10.92 1.69
N PRO A 216 -27.45 -9.84 0.97
CA PRO A 216 -28.45 -9.92 -0.07
C PRO A 216 -27.78 -10.67 -1.23
N ILE A 217 -27.73 -12.00 -1.12
CA ILE A 217 -27.45 -12.87 -2.25
C ILE A 217 -28.67 -12.71 -3.14
N LYS A 218 -28.66 -11.71 -4.03
CA LYS A 218 -29.52 -11.72 -5.21
C LYS A 218 -29.03 -12.91 -6.05
N VAL A 219 -29.45 -14.12 -5.68
CA VAL A 219 -29.41 -15.26 -6.59
C VAL A 219 -30.30 -14.84 -7.75
N PRO A 220 -29.78 -14.71 -8.99
CA PRO A 220 -30.63 -14.41 -10.13
C PRO A 220 -31.57 -15.59 -10.29
N ASN A 221 -32.80 -15.43 -9.81
CA ASN A 221 -33.78 -16.50 -9.80
C ASN A 221 -34.11 -16.80 -11.27
N LYS A 222 -33.88 -18.04 -11.73
CA LYS A 222 -34.14 -18.48 -13.11
C LYS A 222 -35.57 -18.13 -13.59
N LYS A 223 -36.51 -17.90 -12.66
CA LYS A 223 -37.88 -17.49 -12.94
C LYS A 223 -38.01 -16.05 -13.47
N GLN A 224 -37.07 -15.14 -13.20
CA GLN A 224 -37.18 -13.73 -13.64
C GLN A 224 -36.88 -13.54 -15.13
N LYS A 225 -36.24 -14.51 -15.79
CA LYS A 225 -36.04 -14.50 -17.26
C LYS A 225 -37.28 -14.90 -18.06
N ARG A 226 -38.31 -15.49 -17.45
CA ARG A 226 -39.55 -15.91 -18.16
C ARG A 226 -40.66 -14.86 -18.18
N SER A 227 -40.55 -13.77 -17.43
CA SER A 227 -41.61 -12.76 -17.30
C SER A 227 -41.48 -11.56 -18.26
N ARG A 228 -40.46 -11.52 -19.12
CA ARG A 228 -40.35 -10.51 -20.19
C ARG A 228 -40.59 -11.14 -21.56
N LYS A 229 -41.80 -11.64 -21.75
CA LYS A 229 -42.45 -11.84 -23.04
C LYS A 229 -43.96 -11.83 -22.78
N ILE A 230 -44.52 -10.62 -22.68
CA ILE A 230 -45.86 -10.28 -23.16
C ILE A 230 -45.68 -8.90 -23.79
#